data_AF-A0L598-F1
#
_entry.id   AF-A0L598-F1
#
_cell.length_a   1.000
_cell.length_b   1.000
_cell.length_c   1.000
_cell.angle_alpha   90.00
_cell.angle_beta   90.00
_cell.angle_gamma   90.00
#
_symmetry.space_group_name_H-M   'P 1'
#
loop_
_entity.id
_entity.type
_entity.pdbx_description
1 polymer ?
#
loop_
_entity_poly.entity_id
_entity_poly.type
_entity_poly.pdbx_seq_one_letter_code
_entity_poly.pdbx_strand_id
1 'polypeptide(L)'
;MSEPTLESDYIRNKQRAFKEAVARVNRLLQQRVVPQPVLEPMLEPLAHLFANAWLRSEVHPRYLSAVAALSRNPEHAFLVALLTQQLDDRAFMEAHLRSALATPAEHPRHLRVRQLLAHHDHDFAQTVAAVLAQWQQSDLPPCADFQQAVRQVGAIEKSRYAERLDEDERARLALVDRLPDRFPTPPSFAKVGLIPRMACAQSCRHCMFVWRPVMRDLPDPTPLYKQVNGLTTQVLFTGGDLTPVMPQFYQAIRSMPRVKLFALLLNGSFAHDEQATQTLLQGMLCALQSRSKKAAVAQVVLQISFDEFHQEILADRQGHLSERIPVAHIARIVRAVSRMPEIKLSLLHKQNSLNFSDALFTDGVFERLQRALADMGESLQLLQVTQSSTTKRHPARSDHHAPVIREALMALASAPQSPIHWMSGTTDRYGRAAYLEPSLFINDQAQLERYLQGEAPTEGFDIDPMLWLDGHVSLFSASHITMGDFFQEPLAHILTRWRRDPLLAALARFDPRLLQLYRTLNKDGDDLIASASSVHHLFHRITETAHIRLEMTRLLAK
;
A
#
# COMPACT_ATOMS: atom_id res chain seq x y z
N MET A 1 -28.43 3.02 21.91
CA MET A 1 -27.59 2.39 20.87
C MET A 1 -26.42 1.78 21.60
N SER A 2 -26.18 0.47 21.49
CA SER A 2 -25.03 -0.20 22.12
C SER A 2 -23.74 0.42 21.61
N GLU A 3 -22.75 0.63 22.49
CA GLU A 3 -21.41 1.05 22.07
C GLU A 3 -20.90 0.11 20.96
N PRO A 4 -20.41 0.64 19.83
CA PRO A 4 -19.96 -0.20 18.75
C PRO A 4 -18.72 -1.00 19.19
N THR A 5 -18.84 -2.32 19.15
CA THR A 5 -17.76 -3.25 19.47
C THR A 5 -16.85 -3.46 18.26
N LEU A 6 -15.64 -3.95 18.49
CA LEU A 6 -14.72 -4.38 17.42
C LEU A 6 -15.36 -5.38 16.44
N GLU A 7 -16.33 -6.18 16.91
CA GLU A 7 -17.15 -7.07 16.08
C GLU A 7 -18.05 -6.31 15.12
N SER A 8 -18.76 -5.29 15.59
CA SER A 8 -19.59 -4.44 14.73
C SER A 8 -18.74 -3.72 13.67
N ASP A 9 -17.55 -3.25 14.04
CA ASP A 9 -16.59 -2.63 13.11
C ASP A 9 -16.07 -3.62 12.06
N TYR A 10 -15.69 -4.83 12.48
CA TYR A 10 -15.26 -5.90 11.58
C TYR A 10 -16.34 -6.23 10.55
N ILE A 11 -17.57 -6.47 11.02
CA ILE A 11 -18.71 -6.83 10.16
C ILE A 11 -18.98 -5.70 9.17
N ARG A 12 -19.10 -4.46 9.63
CA ARG A 12 -19.38 -3.29 8.78
C ARG A 12 -18.28 -3.08 7.74
N ASN A 13 -17.01 -3.19 8.12
CA ASN A 13 -15.89 -3.03 7.20
C ASN A 13 -15.88 -4.14 6.13
N LYS A 14 -16.12 -5.39 6.53
CA LYS A 14 -16.19 -6.52 5.59
C LYS A 14 -17.42 -6.44 4.69
N GLN A 15 -18.56 -5.98 5.20
CA GLN A 15 -19.77 -5.71 4.41
C GLN A 15 -19.54 -4.66 3.33
N ARG A 16 -18.89 -3.54 3.67
CA ARG A 16 -18.52 -2.48 2.71
C ARG A 16 -17.60 -3.03 1.62
N ALA A 17 -16.50 -3.67 2.02
CA ALA A 17 -15.54 -4.27 1.10
C ALA A 17 -16.19 -5.32 0.18
N PHE A 18 -17.05 -6.18 0.73
CA PHE A 18 -17.77 -7.20 -0.03
C PHE A 18 -18.70 -6.58 -1.08
N LYS A 19 -19.47 -5.55 -0.70
CA LYS A 19 -20.37 -4.84 -1.62
C LYS A 19 -19.60 -4.18 -2.76
N GLU A 20 -18.47 -3.54 -2.45
CA GLU A 20 -17.62 -2.88 -3.44
C GLU A 20 -16.97 -3.88 -4.40
N ALA A 21 -16.47 -5.00 -3.88
CA ALA A 21 -15.90 -6.11 -4.64
C ALA A 21 -16.92 -6.71 -5.62
N VAL A 22 -18.11 -7.08 -5.12
CA VAL A 22 -19.20 -7.65 -5.95
C VAL A 22 -19.68 -6.65 -6.99
N ALA A 23 -19.85 -5.37 -6.62
CA ALA A 23 -20.27 -4.34 -7.57
C ALA A 23 -19.24 -4.12 -8.69
N ARG A 24 -17.94 -4.21 -8.39
CA ARG A 24 -16.89 -4.15 -9.40
C ARG A 24 -16.97 -5.37 -10.33
N VAL A 25 -17.06 -6.57 -9.79
CA VAL A 25 -17.11 -7.81 -10.59
C VAL A 25 -18.33 -7.86 -11.48
N ASN A 26 -19.50 -7.46 -10.99
CA ASN A 26 -20.71 -7.38 -11.81
C ASN A 26 -20.52 -6.48 -13.03
N ARG A 27 -19.87 -5.33 -12.88
CA ARG A 27 -19.53 -4.44 -14.02
C ARG A 27 -18.57 -5.09 -15.00
N LEU A 28 -17.50 -5.73 -14.51
CA LEU A 28 -16.53 -6.41 -15.36
C LEU A 28 -17.18 -7.55 -16.15
N LEU A 29 -18.07 -8.31 -15.52
CA LEU A 29 -18.86 -9.35 -16.16
C LEU A 29 -19.79 -8.77 -17.23
N GLN A 30 -20.53 -7.69 -16.91
CA GLN A 30 -21.41 -7.02 -17.87
C GLN A 30 -20.67 -6.49 -19.11
N GLN A 31 -19.47 -5.95 -18.93
CA GLN A 31 -18.63 -5.47 -20.04
C GLN A 31 -18.19 -6.61 -20.99
N ARG A 32 -18.13 -7.85 -20.50
CA ARG A 32 -17.78 -9.05 -21.31
C ARG A 32 -18.95 -9.61 -22.11
N VAL A 33 -20.19 -9.30 -21.73
CA VAL A 33 -21.39 -9.82 -22.43
C VAL A 33 -21.47 -9.29 -23.85
N VAL A 34 -21.17 -8.01 -24.04
CA VAL A 34 -21.26 -7.34 -25.34
C VAL A 34 -20.44 -8.07 -26.42
N PRO A 35 -19.16 -8.43 -26.18
CA PRO A 35 -18.40 -9.23 -27.16
C PRO A 35 -18.71 -10.73 -27.13
N GLN A 36 -19.38 -11.27 -26.09
CA GLN A 36 -19.67 -12.70 -25.95
C GLN A 36 -21.08 -12.95 -25.40
N PRO A 37 -22.14 -12.84 -26.22
CA PRO A 37 -23.53 -13.00 -25.76
C PRO A 37 -23.84 -14.36 -25.11
N VAL A 38 -23.09 -15.40 -25.46
CA VAL A 38 -23.18 -16.74 -24.85
C VAL A 38 -22.91 -16.71 -23.33
N LEU A 39 -22.25 -15.68 -22.81
CA LEU A 39 -21.99 -15.52 -21.38
C LEU A 39 -23.18 -14.95 -20.61
N GLU A 40 -24.20 -14.40 -21.30
CA GLU A 40 -25.32 -13.74 -20.63
C GLU A 40 -26.03 -14.64 -19.59
N PRO A 41 -26.33 -15.93 -19.89
CA PRO A 41 -26.91 -16.84 -18.90
C PRO A 41 -25.96 -17.21 -17.76
N MET A 42 -24.65 -16.98 -17.92
CA MET A 42 -23.62 -17.30 -16.93
C MET A 42 -23.29 -16.14 -15.98
N LEU A 43 -23.73 -14.91 -16.26
CA LEU A 43 -23.34 -13.74 -15.46
C LEU A 43 -23.72 -13.86 -13.99
N GLU A 44 -24.97 -14.23 -13.72
CA GLU A 44 -25.48 -14.37 -12.36
C GLU A 44 -24.77 -15.51 -11.61
N PRO A 45 -24.62 -16.73 -12.17
CA PRO A 45 -23.77 -17.78 -11.60
C PRO A 45 -22.33 -17.33 -11.30
N LEU A 46 -21.66 -16.66 -12.25
CA LEU A 46 -20.27 -16.20 -12.09
C LEU A 46 -20.13 -15.14 -11.00
N ALA A 47 -21.07 -14.19 -10.93
CA ALA A 47 -21.11 -13.17 -9.88
C ALA A 47 -21.29 -13.79 -8.49
N HIS A 48 -22.19 -14.77 -8.35
CA HIS A 48 -22.41 -15.46 -7.09
C HIS A 48 -21.24 -16.39 -6.71
N LEU A 49 -20.58 -16.99 -7.68
CA LEU A 49 -19.36 -17.78 -7.46
C LEU A 49 -18.22 -16.90 -6.94
N PHE A 50 -18.02 -15.72 -7.53
CA PHE A 50 -17.10 -14.72 -6.99
C PHE A 50 -17.47 -14.33 -5.56
N ALA A 51 -18.75 -14.08 -5.29
CA ALA A 51 -19.22 -13.72 -3.96
C ALA A 51 -18.90 -14.81 -2.92
N ASN A 52 -19.09 -16.08 -3.27
CA ASN A 52 -18.72 -17.22 -2.43
C ASN A 52 -17.21 -17.29 -2.18
N ALA A 53 -16.41 -17.18 -3.25
CA ALA A 53 -14.96 -17.23 -3.17
C ALA A 53 -14.40 -16.09 -2.29
N TRP A 54 -14.91 -14.87 -2.47
CA TRP A 54 -14.50 -13.70 -1.69
C TRP A 54 -14.83 -13.86 -0.21
N LEU A 55 -16.04 -14.30 0.13
CA LEU A 55 -16.43 -14.49 1.53
C LEU A 55 -15.56 -15.56 2.21
N ARG A 56 -15.27 -16.66 1.51
CA ARG A 56 -14.38 -17.72 2.02
C ARG A 56 -12.94 -17.26 2.23
N SER A 57 -12.44 -16.34 1.40
CA SER A 57 -11.06 -15.85 1.51
C SER A 57 -10.91 -14.69 2.49
N GLU A 58 -11.90 -13.81 2.60
CA GLU A 58 -11.79 -12.54 3.34
C GLU A 58 -12.48 -12.53 4.70
N VAL A 59 -13.41 -13.46 4.96
CA VAL A 59 -14.25 -13.44 6.16
C VAL A 59 -14.05 -14.70 6.99
N HIS A 60 -13.80 -14.52 8.29
CA HIS A 60 -13.72 -15.66 9.19
C HIS A 60 -15.09 -16.35 9.33
N PRO A 61 -15.17 -17.70 9.32
CA PRO A 61 -16.42 -18.46 9.40
C PRO A 61 -17.44 -17.99 10.44
N ARG A 62 -16.97 -17.63 11.63
CA ARG A 62 -17.80 -17.10 12.74
C ARG A 62 -18.66 -15.91 12.33
N TYR A 63 -18.16 -15.04 11.45
CA TYR A 63 -18.80 -13.79 11.07
C TYR A 63 -19.48 -13.84 9.70
N LEU A 64 -19.36 -14.98 9.01
CA LEU A 64 -19.81 -15.17 7.64
C LEU A 64 -21.29 -14.81 7.46
N SER A 65 -22.16 -15.29 8.36
CA SER A 65 -23.59 -14.99 8.30
C SER A 65 -23.91 -13.50 8.46
N ALA A 66 -23.20 -12.82 9.36
CA ALA A 66 -23.43 -11.39 9.59
C ALA A 66 -22.94 -10.55 8.40
N VAL A 67 -21.78 -10.91 7.82
CA VAL A 67 -21.25 -10.22 6.64
C VAL A 67 -22.11 -10.49 5.39
N ALA A 68 -22.58 -11.72 5.20
CA ALA A 68 -23.42 -12.09 4.06
C ALA A 68 -24.84 -11.46 4.12
N ALA A 69 -25.32 -11.06 5.30
CA ALA A 69 -26.64 -10.45 5.52
C ALA A 69 -26.75 -8.99 5.02
N LEU A 70 -26.24 -8.70 3.82
CA LEU A 70 -26.27 -7.37 3.19
C LEU A 70 -27.65 -6.98 2.63
N SER A 71 -28.42 -7.96 2.18
CA SER A 71 -29.70 -7.71 1.53
C SER A 71 -30.86 -8.15 2.41
N ARG A 72 -31.82 -7.23 2.60
CA ARG A 72 -33.12 -7.53 3.22
C ARG A 72 -34.15 -8.02 2.21
N ASN A 73 -33.78 -8.12 0.92
CA ASN A 73 -34.68 -8.59 -0.12
C ASN A 73 -34.89 -10.12 0.03
N PRO A 74 -36.13 -10.60 0.27
CA PRO A 74 -36.42 -12.02 0.40
C PRO A 74 -35.97 -12.86 -0.82
N GLU A 75 -35.93 -12.26 -2.02
CA GLU A 75 -35.44 -12.92 -3.24
C GLU A 75 -33.98 -13.39 -3.16
N HIS A 76 -33.17 -12.78 -2.29
CA HIS A 76 -31.78 -13.16 -2.08
C HIS A 76 -31.57 -14.05 -0.85
N ALA A 77 -32.62 -14.43 -0.12
CA ALA A 77 -32.49 -15.26 1.09
C ALA A 77 -31.85 -16.62 0.79
N PHE A 78 -32.20 -17.24 -0.35
CA PHE A 78 -31.57 -18.50 -0.78
C PHE A 78 -30.06 -18.35 -0.99
N LEU A 79 -29.62 -17.24 -1.58
CA LEU A 79 -28.23 -16.98 -1.88
C LEU A 79 -27.46 -16.75 -0.58
N VAL A 80 -28.01 -15.96 0.35
CA VAL A 80 -27.42 -15.79 1.68
C VAL A 80 -27.28 -17.14 2.38
N ALA A 81 -28.30 -18.00 2.31
CA ALA A 81 -28.24 -19.35 2.88
C ALA A 81 -27.18 -20.25 2.21
N LEU A 82 -26.92 -20.09 0.91
CA LEU A 82 -25.85 -20.82 0.22
C LEU A 82 -24.46 -20.28 0.57
N LEU A 83 -24.30 -18.95 0.59
CA LEU A 83 -23.01 -18.29 0.87
C LEU A 83 -22.50 -18.56 2.30
N THR A 84 -23.39 -18.89 3.24
CA THR A 84 -23.01 -19.20 4.63
C THR A 84 -22.58 -20.65 4.85
N GLN A 85 -22.73 -21.53 3.85
CA GLN A 85 -22.39 -22.96 3.96
C GLN A 85 -20.91 -23.27 3.73
N GLN A 86 -20.08 -22.27 3.37
CA GLN A 86 -18.64 -22.45 3.10
C GLN A 86 -18.33 -23.51 2.04
N LEU A 87 -19.21 -23.64 1.04
CA LEU A 87 -19.06 -24.61 -0.03
C LEU A 87 -17.85 -24.26 -0.92
N ASP A 88 -17.12 -25.28 -1.38
CA ASP A 88 -16.16 -25.09 -2.46
C ASP A 88 -16.86 -24.64 -3.76
N ASP A 89 -16.07 -24.23 -4.76
CA ASP A 89 -16.60 -23.62 -5.97
C ASP A 89 -17.55 -24.55 -6.73
N ARG A 90 -17.25 -25.86 -6.77
CA ARG A 90 -18.09 -26.86 -7.44
C ARG A 90 -19.35 -27.14 -6.65
N ALA A 91 -19.23 -27.44 -5.36
CA ALA A 91 -20.36 -27.74 -4.50
C ALA A 91 -21.32 -26.53 -4.41
N PHE A 92 -20.78 -25.31 -4.37
CA PHE A 92 -21.55 -24.08 -4.42
C PHE A 92 -22.34 -23.97 -5.72
N MET A 93 -21.69 -24.21 -6.87
CA MET A 93 -22.35 -24.10 -8.16
C MET A 93 -23.44 -25.16 -8.35
N GLU A 94 -23.20 -26.39 -7.93
CA GLU A 94 -24.21 -27.46 -7.94
C GLU A 94 -25.41 -27.08 -7.07
N ALA A 95 -25.19 -26.58 -5.86
CA ALA A 95 -26.25 -26.16 -4.95
C ALA A 95 -27.01 -24.93 -5.47
N HIS A 96 -26.31 -23.96 -6.08
CA HIS A 96 -26.90 -22.77 -6.68
C HIS A 96 -27.85 -23.11 -7.83
N LEU A 97 -27.40 -23.93 -8.79
CA LEU A 97 -28.23 -24.34 -9.92
C LEU A 97 -29.42 -25.21 -9.48
N ARG A 98 -29.21 -26.15 -8.53
CA ARG A 98 -30.31 -26.95 -7.95
C ARG A 98 -31.35 -26.09 -7.24
N SER A 99 -30.90 -25.10 -6.47
CA SER A 99 -31.80 -24.17 -5.77
C SER A 99 -32.67 -23.39 -6.75
N ALA A 100 -32.11 -22.95 -7.87
CA ALA A 100 -32.89 -22.27 -8.92
C ALA A 100 -33.91 -23.20 -9.57
N LEU A 101 -33.54 -24.45 -9.89
CA LEU A 101 -34.46 -25.44 -10.47
C LEU A 101 -35.59 -25.85 -9.52
N ALA A 102 -35.38 -25.74 -8.21
CA ALA A 102 -36.40 -26.00 -7.20
C ALA A 102 -37.44 -24.87 -7.06
N THR A 103 -37.23 -23.71 -7.68
CA THR A 103 -38.25 -22.65 -7.76
C THR A 103 -39.31 -22.96 -8.83
N PRO A 104 -40.52 -22.36 -8.77
CA PRO A 104 -41.56 -22.57 -9.78
C PRO A 104 -41.06 -22.35 -11.21
N ALA A 105 -41.61 -23.06 -12.18
CA ALA A 105 -41.08 -23.10 -13.54
C ALA A 105 -41.11 -21.73 -14.24
N GLU A 106 -42.10 -20.91 -13.90
CA GLU A 106 -42.29 -19.53 -14.35
C GLU A 106 -41.38 -18.51 -13.65
N HIS A 107 -40.70 -18.92 -12.58
CA HIS A 107 -39.84 -18.02 -11.81
C HIS A 107 -38.61 -17.62 -12.65
N PRO A 108 -38.21 -16.34 -12.70
CA PRO A 108 -37.10 -15.89 -13.55
C PRO A 108 -35.79 -16.65 -13.35
N ARG A 109 -35.46 -17.02 -12.10
CA ARG A 109 -34.27 -17.85 -11.78
C ARG A 109 -34.34 -19.26 -12.39
N HIS A 110 -35.51 -19.90 -12.35
CA HIS A 110 -35.72 -21.20 -12.98
C HIS A 110 -35.50 -21.10 -14.49
N LEU A 111 -36.12 -20.10 -15.13
CA LEU A 111 -36.02 -19.89 -16.58
C LEU A 111 -34.57 -19.65 -17.03
N ARG A 112 -33.79 -18.84 -16.31
CA ARG A 112 -32.37 -18.61 -16.62
C ARG A 112 -31.53 -19.88 -16.52
N VAL A 113 -31.71 -20.67 -15.47
CA VAL A 113 -30.95 -21.93 -15.33
C VAL A 113 -31.38 -22.96 -16.38
N ARG A 114 -32.67 -23.01 -16.76
CA ARG A 114 -33.11 -23.83 -17.90
C ARG A 114 -32.51 -23.40 -19.23
N GLN A 115 -32.40 -22.10 -19.48
CA GLN A 115 -31.70 -21.57 -20.66
C GLN A 115 -30.23 -21.98 -20.65
N LEU A 116 -29.55 -21.83 -19.52
CA LEU A 116 -28.15 -22.24 -19.37
C LEU A 116 -27.98 -23.76 -19.62
N LEU A 117 -28.84 -24.59 -19.05
CA LEU A 117 -28.85 -26.04 -19.30
C LEU A 117 -29.07 -26.38 -20.78
N ALA A 118 -29.93 -25.65 -21.48
CA ALA A 118 -30.19 -25.88 -22.90
C ALA A 118 -28.96 -25.64 -23.78
N HIS A 119 -28.02 -24.77 -23.36
CA HIS A 119 -26.75 -24.57 -24.07
C HIS A 119 -25.77 -25.73 -23.91
N HIS A 120 -26.05 -26.67 -23.00
CA HIS A 120 -25.20 -27.80 -22.67
C HIS A 120 -26.01 -29.11 -22.68
N ASP A 121 -26.87 -29.28 -23.70
CA ASP A 121 -27.65 -30.49 -23.96
C ASP A 121 -28.49 -30.99 -22.77
N HIS A 122 -28.90 -30.06 -21.91
CA HIS A 122 -29.59 -30.33 -20.63
C HIS A 122 -28.79 -31.20 -19.65
N ASP A 123 -27.48 -31.36 -19.86
CA ASP A 123 -26.58 -32.04 -18.94
C ASP A 123 -26.18 -31.09 -17.79
N PHE A 124 -26.63 -31.44 -16.59
CA PHE A 124 -26.34 -30.68 -15.38
C PHE A 124 -24.84 -30.66 -15.03
N ALA A 125 -24.15 -31.79 -15.16
CA ALA A 125 -22.73 -31.89 -14.82
C ALA A 125 -21.88 -31.11 -15.82
N GLN A 126 -22.22 -31.18 -17.12
CA GLN A 126 -21.57 -30.41 -18.16
C GLN A 126 -21.80 -28.91 -17.98
N THR A 127 -23.02 -28.50 -17.60
CA THR A 127 -23.34 -27.10 -17.30
C THR A 127 -22.51 -26.56 -16.14
N VAL A 128 -22.43 -27.30 -15.03
CA VAL A 128 -21.56 -26.93 -13.89
C VAL A 128 -20.11 -26.82 -14.33
N ALA A 129 -19.61 -27.79 -15.09
CA ALA A 129 -18.24 -27.78 -15.60
C ALA A 129 -17.97 -26.58 -16.51
N ALA A 130 -18.94 -26.20 -17.36
CA ALA A 130 -18.81 -25.04 -18.24
C ALA A 130 -18.74 -23.72 -17.47
N VAL A 131 -19.60 -23.51 -16.46
CA VAL A 131 -19.53 -22.32 -15.60
C VAL A 131 -18.20 -22.26 -14.84
N LEU A 132 -17.74 -23.38 -14.29
CA LEU A 132 -16.46 -23.45 -13.57
C LEU A 132 -15.26 -23.23 -14.51
N ALA A 133 -15.30 -23.74 -15.73
CA ALA A 133 -14.28 -23.48 -16.74
C ALA A 133 -14.25 -22.00 -17.10
N GLN A 134 -15.42 -21.38 -17.29
CA GLN A 134 -15.52 -19.94 -17.55
C GLN A 134 -15.01 -19.11 -16.36
N TRP A 135 -15.27 -19.55 -15.13
CA TRP A 135 -14.72 -18.92 -13.93
C TRP A 135 -13.18 -18.99 -13.91
N GLN A 136 -12.61 -20.16 -14.17
CA GLN A 136 -11.15 -20.36 -14.20
C GLN A 136 -10.47 -19.58 -15.32
N GLN A 137 -11.16 -19.38 -16.45
CA GLN A 137 -10.69 -18.60 -17.60
C GLN A 137 -11.02 -17.11 -17.48
N SER A 138 -11.79 -16.72 -16.46
CA SER A 138 -12.11 -15.31 -16.27
C SER A 138 -10.87 -14.58 -15.77
N ASP A 139 -10.47 -13.49 -16.42
CA ASP A 139 -9.50 -12.53 -15.83
C ASP A 139 -10.11 -11.77 -14.64
N LEU A 140 -11.22 -12.27 -14.06
CA LEU A 140 -11.64 -11.84 -12.74
C LEU A 140 -10.53 -12.29 -11.79
N PRO A 141 -9.96 -11.36 -11.01
CA PRO A 141 -8.87 -11.72 -10.12
C PRO A 141 -9.36 -12.86 -9.22
N PRO A 142 -8.67 -14.03 -9.21
CA PRO A 142 -9.01 -15.05 -8.26
C PRO A 142 -8.96 -14.42 -6.87
N CYS A 143 -9.89 -14.78 -5.99
CA CYS A 143 -9.72 -14.54 -4.57
C CYS A 143 -8.61 -15.49 -4.10
N ALA A 144 -7.38 -15.24 -4.53
CA ALA A 144 -6.23 -16.00 -4.13
C ALA A 144 -6.15 -15.93 -2.61
N ASP A 145 -5.84 -17.05 -1.97
CA ASP A 145 -5.54 -17.03 -0.54
C ASP A 145 -4.40 -16.02 -0.34
N PHE A 146 -4.72 -14.88 0.25
CA PHE A 146 -3.78 -13.79 0.47
C PHE A 146 -2.56 -14.29 1.24
N GLN A 147 -2.71 -15.27 2.13
CA GLN A 147 -1.59 -15.86 2.85
C GLN A 147 -0.68 -16.68 1.94
N GLN A 148 -1.24 -17.43 0.99
CA GLN A 148 -0.46 -18.16 -0.01
C GLN A 148 0.28 -17.19 -0.94
N ALA A 149 -0.40 -16.16 -1.41
CA ALA A 149 0.20 -15.09 -2.23
C ALA A 149 1.35 -14.40 -1.50
N VAL A 150 1.18 -14.05 -0.22
CA VAL A 150 2.25 -13.46 0.60
C VAL A 150 3.46 -14.38 0.73
N ARG A 151 3.27 -15.71 0.85
CA ARG A 151 4.40 -16.66 0.87
C ARG A 151 5.15 -16.68 -0.47
N GLN A 152 4.44 -16.64 -1.59
CA GLN A 152 5.04 -16.58 -2.92
C GLN A 152 5.87 -15.29 -3.09
N VAL A 153 5.31 -14.13 -2.71
CA VAL A 153 6.06 -12.87 -2.73
C VAL A 153 7.28 -12.95 -1.83
N GLY A 154 7.17 -13.50 -0.62
CA GLY A 154 8.30 -13.66 0.28
C GLY A 154 9.43 -14.51 -0.31
N ALA A 155 9.09 -15.57 -1.05
CA ALA A 155 10.08 -16.41 -1.75
C ALA A 155 10.75 -15.65 -2.91
N ILE A 156 9.97 -14.92 -3.71
CA ILE A 156 10.48 -14.08 -4.82
C ILE A 156 11.41 -13.00 -4.28
N GLU A 157 10.99 -12.26 -3.26
CA GLU A 157 11.79 -11.22 -2.61
C GLU A 157 13.08 -11.80 -2.01
N LYS A 158 13.01 -12.98 -1.40
CA LYS A 158 14.20 -13.67 -0.89
C LYS A 158 15.20 -14.02 -2.01
N SER A 159 14.72 -14.48 -3.17
CA SER A 159 15.57 -14.74 -4.34
C SER A 159 16.23 -13.45 -4.84
N ARG A 160 15.45 -12.37 -4.99
CA ARG A 160 15.94 -11.05 -5.42
C ARG A 160 17.02 -10.49 -4.50
N TYR A 161 16.90 -10.75 -3.20
CA TYR A 161 17.94 -10.37 -2.25
C TYR A 161 19.21 -11.21 -2.36
N ALA A 162 19.17 -12.43 -2.89
CA ALA A 162 20.37 -13.21 -3.18
C ALA A 162 21.13 -12.66 -4.40
N GLU A 163 20.43 -12.01 -5.33
CA GLU A 163 21.00 -11.29 -6.49
C GLU A 163 21.67 -9.94 -6.11
N ARG A 164 21.75 -9.62 -4.80
CA ARG A 164 22.42 -8.40 -4.30
C ARG A 164 23.89 -8.37 -4.70
N LEU A 165 24.26 -7.38 -5.53
CA LEU A 165 25.59 -7.29 -6.12
C LEU A 165 26.00 -8.58 -6.85
N ASP A 166 25.07 -9.14 -7.60
CA ASP A 166 25.43 -10.06 -8.67
C ASP A 166 26.40 -9.39 -9.66
N GLU A 167 26.90 -10.17 -10.60
CA GLU A 167 27.90 -9.70 -11.57
C GLU A 167 27.38 -8.51 -12.38
N ASP A 168 26.09 -8.47 -12.68
CA ASP A 168 25.47 -7.41 -13.48
C ASP A 168 25.37 -6.08 -12.71
N GLU A 169 24.96 -6.09 -11.44
CA GLU A 169 24.93 -4.84 -10.65
C GLU A 169 26.36 -4.33 -10.39
N ARG A 170 27.34 -5.23 -10.15
CA ARG A 170 28.75 -4.83 -10.03
C ARG A 170 29.29 -4.23 -11.33
N ALA A 171 28.99 -4.86 -12.47
CA ALA A 171 29.36 -4.35 -13.78
C ALA A 171 28.73 -2.99 -14.06
N ARG A 172 27.49 -2.77 -13.59
CA ARG A 172 26.79 -1.50 -13.71
C ARG A 172 27.44 -0.40 -12.88
N LEU A 173 27.73 -0.65 -11.61
CA LEU A 173 28.43 0.31 -10.75
C LEU A 173 29.80 0.68 -11.34
N ALA A 174 30.56 -0.31 -11.82
CA ALA A 174 31.85 -0.09 -12.48
C ALA A 174 31.72 0.72 -13.78
N LEU A 175 30.63 0.56 -14.53
CA LEU A 175 30.32 1.39 -15.68
C LEU A 175 30.07 2.84 -15.25
N VAL A 176 29.21 3.07 -14.26
CA VAL A 176 28.88 4.41 -13.75
C VAL A 176 30.13 5.13 -13.22
N ASP A 177 31.04 4.41 -12.56
CA ASP A 177 32.31 4.96 -12.06
C ASP A 177 33.16 5.63 -13.16
N ARG A 178 33.03 5.19 -14.43
CA ARG A 178 33.77 5.72 -15.58
C ARG A 178 33.07 6.84 -16.33
N LEU A 179 31.80 7.14 -16.01
CA LEU A 179 31.01 8.15 -16.71
C LEU A 179 31.35 9.57 -16.21
N PRO A 180 31.19 10.61 -17.05
CA PRO A 180 31.34 11.99 -16.61
C PRO A 180 30.23 12.42 -15.65
N ASP A 181 30.52 13.40 -14.80
CA ASP A 181 29.50 14.01 -13.93
C ASP A 181 28.37 14.62 -14.78
N ARG A 182 27.12 14.26 -14.50
CA ARG A 182 25.93 14.81 -15.18
C ARG A 182 25.37 16.04 -14.46
N PHE A 183 25.70 16.20 -13.17
CA PHE A 183 25.28 17.33 -12.34
C PHE A 183 26.52 18.14 -11.89
N PRO A 184 26.66 19.41 -12.32
CA PRO A 184 27.89 20.19 -12.13
C PRO A 184 28.11 20.77 -10.72
N THR A 185 27.18 20.61 -9.78
CA THR A 185 27.22 21.24 -8.44
C THR A 185 27.27 20.19 -7.33
N PRO A 186 28.03 20.40 -6.21
CA PRO A 186 27.90 19.51 -5.06
C PRO A 186 26.44 19.56 -4.57
N PRO A 187 25.75 18.42 -4.46
CA PRO A 187 24.34 18.41 -4.14
C PRO A 187 24.17 18.76 -2.67
N SER A 188 23.70 19.97 -2.38
CA SER A 188 22.88 20.14 -1.18
C SER A 188 21.55 19.47 -1.51
N PHE A 189 21.25 18.34 -0.87
CA PHE A 189 19.99 17.64 -1.10
C PHE A 189 18.86 18.32 -0.32
N ALA A 190 17.65 18.29 -0.88
CA ALA A 190 16.47 18.80 -0.18
C ALA A 190 16.25 18.02 1.12
N LYS A 191 16.44 16.70 1.07
CA LYS A 191 16.56 15.81 2.23
C LYS A 191 17.55 14.67 1.98
N VAL A 192 17.94 13.97 3.05
CA VAL A 192 18.58 12.65 2.97
C VAL A 192 17.76 11.68 3.81
N GLY A 193 17.37 10.56 3.22
CA GLY A 193 16.72 9.48 3.95
C GLY A 193 17.72 8.56 4.62
N LEU A 194 17.34 8.08 5.80
CA LEU A 194 18.07 7.11 6.58
C LEU A 194 17.12 5.96 6.88
N ILE A 195 17.56 4.75 6.57
CA ILE A 195 16.81 3.51 6.79
C ILE A 195 17.61 2.66 7.76
N PRO A 196 17.41 2.84 9.09
CA PRO A 196 18.12 2.08 10.11
C PRO A 196 17.77 0.59 10.10
N ARG A 197 16.53 0.28 9.74
CA ARG A 197 15.94 -1.05 9.86
C ARG A 197 14.73 -1.17 8.95
N MET A 198 14.68 -2.25 8.17
CA MET A 198 13.49 -2.57 7.36
C MET A 198 12.55 -3.62 7.97
N ALA A 199 12.97 -4.34 9.01
CA ALA A 199 12.13 -5.35 9.64
C ALA A 199 10.92 -4.72 10.35
N CYS A 200 9.72 -5.24 10.05
CA CYS A 200 8.46 -4.81 10.65
C CYS A 200 7.58 -6.04 10.96
N ALA A 201 7.04 -6.12 12.17
CA ALA A 201 6.17 -7.23 12.60
C ALA A 201 4.73 -7.11 12.08
N GLN A 202 4.33 -5.92 11.61
CA GLN A 202 2.92 -5.59 11.38
C GLN A 202 2.33 -6.25 10.13
N SER A 203 3.14 -6.69 9.16
CA SER A 203 2.66 -7.55 8.06
C SER A 203 1.50 -6.92 7.25
N CYS A 204 1.45 -5.59 7.11
CA CYS A 204 0.35 -4.85 6.45
C CYS A 204 0.14 -5.30 5.00
N ARG A 205 -1.12 -5.35 4.55
CA ARG A 205 -1.47 -5.92 3.23
C ARG A 205 -0.98 -5.12 2.02
N HIS A 206 -0.76 -3.82 2.18
CA HIS A 206 -0.20 -2.97 1.12
C HIS A 206 1.33 -2.85 1.18
N CYS A 207 1.98 -3.46 2.17
CA CYS A 207 3.42 -3.30 2.36
C CYS A 207 4.18 -4.06 1.28
N MET A 208 5.13 -3.38 0.65
CA MET A 208 6.01 -4.02 -0.32
C MET A 208 7.04 -4.95 0.35
N PHE A 209 7.41 -4.66 1.60
CA PHE A 209 8.46 -5.38 2.31
C PHE A 209 7.94 -6.64 2.98
N VAL A 210 7.97 -7.73 2.20
CA VAL A 210 7.47 -9.03 2.66
C VAL A 210 8.53 -9.81 3.42
N TRP A 211 9.80 -9.60 3.08
CA TRP A 211 10.92 -10.29 3.69
C TRP A 211 12.20 -9.44 3.60
N ARG A 212 13.09 -9.57 4.59
CA ARG A 212 14.48 -9.10 4.50
C ARG A 212 15.36 -9.92 5.45
N PRO A 213 16.65 -10.19 5.14
CA PRO A 213 17.56 -10.79 6.10
C PRO A 213 17.67 -9.92 7.36
N VAL A 214 17.56 -10.54 8.54
CA VAL A 214 17.79 -9.87 9.81
C VAL A 214 19.29 -9.64 9.97
N MET A 215 19.72 -8.37 10.06
CA MET A 215 21.05 -8.07 10.58
C MET A 215 21.02 -8.16 12.10
N ARG A 216 21.91 -8.98 12.67
CA ARG A 216 21.98 -9.19 14.12
C ARG A 216 22.55 -7.98 14.84
N ASP A 217 23.58 -7.37 14.27
CA ASP A 217 24.26 -6.19 14.81
C ASP A 217 24.16 -5.04 13.81
N LEU A 218 23.51 -3.95 14.20
CA LEU A 218 23.53 -2.72 13.42
C LEU A 218 24.84 -1.98 13.73
N PRO A 219 25.65 -1.64 12.72
CA PRO A 219 26.87 -0.86 12.91
C PRO A 219 26.56 0.54 13.48
N ASP A 220 27.54 1.14 14.17
CA ASP A 220 27.40 2.50 14.72
C ASP A 220 27.18 3.52 13.59
N PRO A 221 26.03 4.24 13.56
CA PRO A 221 25.73 5.20 12.51
C PRO A 221 26.40 6.57 12.71
N THR A 222 27.16 6.79 13.79
CA THR A 222 27.81 8.09 14.07
C THR A 222 28.67 8.62 12.92
N PRO A 223 29.54 7.81 12.28
CA PRO A 223 30.35 8.27 11.15
C PRO A 223 29.48 8.72 9.96
N LEU A 224 28.33 8.09 9.77
CA LEU A 224 27.35 8.45 8.74
C LEU A 224 26.71 9.80 9.05
N TYR A 225 26.22 10.00 10.28
CA TYR A 225 25.56 11.23 10.68
C TYR A 225 26.45 12.46 10.49
N LYS A 226 27.75 12.35 10.78
CA LYS A 226 28.71 13.44 10.52
C LYS A 226 28.76 13.83 9.05
N GLN A 227 28.73 12.84 8.15
CA GLN A 227 28.76 13.09 6.71
C GLN A 227 27.42 13.65 6.22
N VAL A 228 26.30 13.06 6.63
CA VAL A 228 24.94 13.52 6.28
C VAL A 228 24.67 14.95 6.75
N ASN A 229 25.15 15.33 7.93
CA ASN A 229 25.09 16.70 8.43
C ASN A 229 25.77 17.73 7.50
N GLY A 230 26.67 17.28 6.63
CA GLY A 230 27.30 18.11 5.59
C GLY A 230 26.46 18.30 4.32
N LEU A 231 25.47 17.42 4.08
CA LEU A 231 24.78 17.26 2.79
C LEU A 231 23.39 17.88 2.73
N THR A 232 22.73 18.05 3.87
CA THR A 232 21.35 18.54 3.92
C THR A 232 21.02 19.23 5.23
N THR A 233 19.89 19.94 5.26
CA THR A 233 19.29 20.47 6.49
C THR A 233 18.06 19.69 6.94
N GLN A 234 17.66 18.65 6.19
CA GLN A 234 16.49 17.84 6.49
C GLN A 234 16.81 16.35 6.37
N VAL A 235 16.44 15.55 7.35
CA VAL A 235 16.62 14.09 7.31
C VAL A 235 15.28 13.39 7.52
N LEU A 236 15.09 12.27 6.83
CA LEU A 236 13.93 11.39 6.96
C LEU A 236 14.37 10.02 7.46
N PHE A 237 13.92 9.62 8.65
CA PHE A 237 14.05 8.26 9.14
C PHE A 237 12.80 7.46 8.72
N THR A 238 13.00 6.40 7.94
CA THR A 238 11.92 5.55 7.46
C THR A 238 12.36 4.08 7.36
N GLY A 239 11.45 3.20 7.00
CA GLY A 239 11.72 1.81 6.73
C GLY A 239 10.66 0.86 7.31
N GLY A 240 11.11 -0.06 8.16
CA GLY A 240 10.25 -0.99 8.88
C GLY A 240 9.69 -0.40 10.16
N ASP A 241 9.62 -1.20 11.23
CA ASP A 241 9.33 -0.67 12.56
C ASP A 241 10.62 -0.14 13.19
N LEU A 242 10.71 1.19 13.33
CA LEU A 242 11.88 1.86 13.87
C LEU A 242 11.85 1.99 15.41
N THR A 243 10.80 1.54 16.08
CA THR A 243 10.70 1.57 17.56
C THR A 243 11.93 0.95 18.25
N PRO A 244 12.47 -0.21 17.81
CA PRO A 244 13.64 -0.80 18.45
C PRO A 244 14.96 -0.03 18.25
N VAL A 245 15.00 0.93 17.33
CA VAL A 245 16.21 1.70 16.95
C VAL A 245 16.07 3.19 17.26
N MET A 246 15.07 3.57 18.08
CA MET A 246 14.88 4.94 18.55
C MET A 246 16.11 5.59 19.20
N PRO A 247 16.98 4.88 19.96
CA PRO A 247 18.23 5.46 20.45
C PRO A 247 19.11 6.06 19.33
N GLN A 248 19.13 5.43 18.15
CA GLN A 248 19.88 5.94 16.99
C GLN A 248 19.25 7.23 16.44
N PHE A 249 17.92 7.34 16.45
CA PHE A 249 17.23 8.58 16.06
C PHE A 249 17.52 9.72 17.05
N TYR A 250 17.51 9.45 18.35
CA TYR A 250 17.89 10.46 19.36
C TYR A 250 19.34 10.91 19.19
N GLN A 251 20.25 9.98 18.90
CA GLN A 251 21.64 10.27 18.61
C GLN A 251 21.81 11.12 17.34
N ALA A 252 21.04 10.85 16.29
CA ALA A 252 21.00 11.67 15.07
C ALA A 252 20.60 13.13 15.38
N ILE A 253 19.55 13.31 16.19
CA ILE A 253 19.12 14.65 16.64
C ILE A 253 20.24 15.37 17.38
N ARG A 254 21.00 14.69 18.24
CA ARG A 254 22.09 15.32 19.01
C ARG A 254 23.31 15.66 18.17
N SER A 255 23.67 14.79 17.23
CA SER A 255 24.96 14.79 16.55
C SER A 255 24.98 15.56 15.22
N MET A 256 23.83 15.95 14.68
CA MET A 256 23.72 16.69 13.41
C MET A 256 23.31 18.16 13.62
N PRO A 257 24.24 19.06 13.98
CA PRO A 257 23.93 20.44 14.36
C PRO A 257 23.42 21.34 13.22
N ARG A 258 23.61 20.97 11.95
CA ARG A 258 23.14 21.75 10.78
C ARG A 258 21.72 21.39 10.37
N VAL A 259 21.26 20.19 10.73
CA VAL A 259 19.92 19.70 10.41
C VAL A 259 18.89 20.43 11.26
N LYS A 260 17.86 20.96 10.59
CA LYS A 260 16.74 21.73 11.15
C LYS A 260 15.46 20.90 11.22
N LEU A 261 15.30 19.90 10.35
CA LEU A 261 14.11 19.07 10.31
C LEU A 261 14.48 17.59 10.40
N PHE A 262 13.94 16.92 11.41
CA PHE A 262 14.06 15.47 11.60
C PHE A 262 12.69 14.84 11.41
N ALA A 263 12.41 14.30 10.22
CA ALA A 263 11.21 13.51 9.98
C ALA A 263 11.43 12.06 10.42
N LEU A 264 10.45 11.46 11.08
CA LEU A 264 10.46 10.06 11.49
C LEU A 264 9.13 9.41 11.14
N LEU A 265 9.16 8.34 10.36
CA LEU A 265 7.99 7.53 10.04
C LEU A 265 7.90 6.31 10.96
N LEU A 266 6.80 6.21 11.71
CA LEU A 266 6.43 5.04 12.52
C LEU A 266 5.03 4.55 12.14
N ASN A 267 4.66 3.37 12.62
CA ASN A 267 3.32 2.80 12.41
C ASN A 267 2.39 2.98 13.64
N GLY A 268 2.92 3.48 14.77
CA GLY A 268 2.18 3.69 16.02
C GLY A 268 2.19 2.53 17.02
N SER A 269 2.83 1.40 16.71
CA SER A 269 2.88 0.21 17.58
C SER A 269 3.44 0.49 18.99
N PHE A 270 4.36 1.44 19.10
CA PHE A 270 5.01 1.81 20.37
C PHE A 270 4.04 2.36 21.42
N ALA A 271 2.89 2.93 21.02
CA ALA A 271 1.97 3.64 21.91
C ALA A 271 0.93 2.70 22.59
N HIS A 272 1.41 1.55 23.08
CA HIS A 272 0.57 0.54 23.73
C HIS A 272 -0.01 1.00 25.07
N ASP A 273 0.67 1.93 25.74
CA ASP A 273 0.19 2.64 26.92
C ASP A 273 0.71 4.09 26.97
N GLU A 274 0.25 4.85 27.97
CA GLU A 274 0.65 6.25 28.16
C GLU A 274 2.16 6.39 28.49
N GLN A 275 2.72 5.47 29.28
CA GLN A 275 4.11 5.55 29.71
C GLN A 275 5.07 5.31 28.54
N ALA A 276 4.82 4.30 27.72
CA ALA A 276 5.60 3.99 26.52
C ALA A 276 5.52 5.13 25.50
N THR A 277 4.32 5.69 25.29
CA THR A 277 4.10 6.86 24.43
C THR A 277 4.93 8.05 24.93
N GLN A 278 4.80 8.40 26.21
CA GLN A 278 5.51 9.52 26.82
C GLN A 278 7.03 9.32 26.79
N THR A 279 7.51 8.11 27.11
CA THR A 279 8.95 7.80 27.13
C THR A 279 9.60 8.03 25.77
N LEU A 280 8.95 7.56 24.69
CA LEU A 280 9.48 7.74 23.34
C LEU A 280 9.48 9.22 22.92
N LEU A 281 8.38 9.93 23.12
CA LEU A 281 8.26 11.34 22.74
C LEU A 281 9.18 12.24 23.58
N GLN A 282 9.26 12.01 24.89
CA GLN A 282 10.18 12.72 25.77
C GLN A 282 11.65 12.47 25.38
N GLY A 283 11.98 11.27 24.90
CA GLY A 283 13.29 10.96 24.34
C GLY A 283 13.67 11.90 23.19
N MET A 284 12.73 12.22 22.30
CA MET A 284 12.92 13.19 21.21
C MET A 284 13.13 14.61 21.75
N LEU A 285 12.30 15.05 22.70
CA LEU A 285 12.43 16.37 23.33
C LEU A 285 13.77 16.54 24.03
N CYS A 286 14.17 15.56 24.85
CA CYS A 286 15.47 15.58 25.51
C CYS A 286 16.61 15.58 24.50
N ALA A 287 16.48 14.86 23.38
CA ALA A 287 17.47 14.90 22.31
C ALA A 287 17.60 16.29 21.68
N LEU A 288 16.48 16.96 21.39
CA LEU A 288 16.44 18.34 20.88
C LEU A 288 17.08 19.32 21.87
N GLN A 289 16.70 19.24 23.15
CA GLN A 289 17.19 20.11 24.22
C GLN A 289 18.69 19.92 24.52
N SER A 290 19.20 18.70 24.33
CA SER A 290 20.61 18.39 24.55
C SER A 290 21.54 18.83 23.40
N ARG A 291 21.00 19.42 22.33
CA ARG A 291 21.82 19.95 21.23
C ARG A 291 22.69 21.11 21.70
N SER A 292 23.89 21.22 21.12
CA SER A 292 24.80 22.32 21.45
C SER A 292 24.17 23.69 21.17
N LYS A 293 24.52 24.72 21.94
CA LYS A 293 24.05 26.11 21.70
C LYS A 293 24.42 26.68 20.31
N LYS A 294 25.40 26.07 19.63
CA LYS A 294 25.83 26.43 18.27
C LYS A 294 25.03 25.71 17.17
N ALA A 295 24.19 24.73 17.53
CA ALA A 295 23.38 24.00 16.58
C ALA A 295 22.21 24.86 16.09
N ALA A 296 21.78 24.61 14.84
CA ALA A 296 20.55 25.19 14.33
C ALA A 296 19.37 24.71 15.17
N VAL A 297 18.39 25.62 15.37
CA VAL A 297 17.09 25.29 15.95
C VAL A 297 16.45 24.21 15.08
N ALA A 298 16.08 23.11 15.71
CA ALA A 298 15.57 21.93 15.04
C ALA A 298 14.19 21.55 15.56
N GLN A 299 13.43 20.87 14.71
CA GLN A 299 12.12 20.32 15.01
C GLN A 299 12.04 18.86 14.57
N VAL A 300 11.11 18.12 15.16
CA VAL A 300 10.76 16.76 14.75
C VAL A 300 9.42 16.78 14.05
N VAL A 301 9.32 16.09 12.91
CA VAL A 301 8.04 15.75 12.27
C VAL A 301 7.82 14.26 12.46
N LEU A 302 6.94 13.92 13.38
CA LEU A 302 6.51 12.54 13.60
C LEU A 302 5.42 12.20 12.59
N GLN A 303 5.73 11.30 11.68
CA GLN A 303 4.79 10.75 10.72
C GLN A 303 4.30 9.39 11.23
N ILE A 304 2.99 9.20 11.29
CA ILE A 304 2.37 7.94 11.72
C ILE A 304 1.56 7.36 10.58
N SER A 305 1.86 6.13 10.20
CA SER A 305 1.04 5.40 9.23
C SER A 305 -0.33 5.08 9.84
N PHE A 306 -1.37 5.65 9.23
CA PHE A 306 -2.75 5.64 9.72
C PHE A 306 -3.73 5.44 8.56
N ASP A 307 -4.20 4.21 8.38
CA ASP A 307 -5.12 3.79 7.32
C ASP A 307 -5.80 2.45 7.63
N GLU A 308 -6.74 2.05 6.78
CA GLU A 308 -7.50 0.80 6.93
C GLU A 308 -6.63 -0.47 6.95
N PHE A 309 -5.40 -0.45 6.41
CA PHE A 309 -4.50 -1.60 6.41
C PHE A 309 -3.62 -1.65 7.66
N HIS A 310 -3.13 -0.50 8.14
CA HIS A 310 -2.35 -0.41 9.37
C HIS A 310 -3.19 -0.70 10.61
N GLN A 311 -4.42 -0.19 10.64
CA GLN A 311 -5.39 -0.41 11.72
C GLN A 311 -6.43 -1.47 11.34
N GLU A 312 -6.08 -2.42 10.47
CA GLU A 312 -6.98 -3.48 10.02
C GLU A 312 -7.49 -4.33 11.20
N ILE A 313 -8.78 -4.68 11.19
CA ILE A 313 -9.35 -5.63 12.16
C ILE A 313 -9.20 -7.05 11.62
N LEU A 314 -8.47 -7.86 12.37
CA LEU A 314 -8.11 -9.23 12.03
C LEU A 314 -8.87 -10.20 12.92
N ALA A 315 -9.31 -11.30 12.33
CA ALA A 315 -9.81 -12.46 13.05
C ALA A 315 -8.69 -13.52 13.13
N ASP A 316 -8.43 -14.06 14.32
CA ASP A 316 -7.56 -15.23 14.47
C ASP A 316 -8.27 -16.52 14.01
N ARG A 317 -7.63 -17.69 14.20
CA ARG A 317 -8.20 -18.99 13.79
C ARG A 317 -9.44 -19.40 14.59
N GLN A 318 -9.65 -18.80 15.76
CA GLN A 318 -10.80 -19.01 16.63
C GLN A 318 -11.87 -17.92 16.43
N GLY A 319 -11.60 -16.93 15.57
CA GLY A 319 -12.45 -15.79 15.33
C GLY A 319 -12.37 -14.72 16.40
N HIS A 320 -11.36 -14.67 17.26
CA HIS A 320 -11.14 -13.51 18.10
C HIS A 320 -10.64 -12.34 17.27
N LEU A 321 -11.22 -11.17 17.53
CA LEU A 321 -10.92 -9.96 16.79
C LEU A 321 -9.84 -9.15 17.50
N SER A 322 -8.91 -8.62 16.72
CA SER A 322 -7.90 -7.67 17.18
C SER A 322 -7.59 -6.67 16.05
N GLU A 323 -7.22 -5.46 16.41
CA GLU A 323 -6.65 -4.52 15.46
C GLU A 323 -5.16 -4.85 15.26
N ARG A 324 -4.68 -4.83 14.02
CA ARG A 324 -3.25 -5.02 13.69
C ARG A 324 -2.38 -4.05 14.49
N ILE A 325 -2.73 -2.77 14.42
CA ILE A 325 -2.25 -1.73 15.32
C ILE A 325 -3.51 -1.08 15.90
N PRO A 326 -3.72 -1.10 17.22
CA PRO A 326 -4.93 -0.52 17.79
C PRO A 326 -5.06 0.96 17.52
N VAL A 327 -6.27 1.40 17.17
CA VAL A 327 -6.55 2.83 16.93
C VAL A 327 -6.36 3.64 18.21
N ALA A 328 -6.57 3.02 19.37
CA ALA A 328 -6.25 3.61 20.68
C ALA A 328 -4.78 4.04 20.80
N HIS A 329 -3.84 3.37 20.12
CA HIS A 329 -2.43 3.78 20.12
C HIS A 329 -2.26 5.12 19.40
N ILE A 330 -2.94 5.29 18.27
CA ILE A 330 -2.93 6.53 17.49
C ILE A 330 -3.56 7.68 18.29
N ALA A 331 -4.68 7.41 18.98
CA ALA A 331 -5.33 8.38 19.88
C ALA A 331 -4.37 8.86 20.99
N ARG A 332 -3.60 7.95 21.62
CA ARG A 332 -2.57 8.32 22.61
C ARG A 332 -1.48 9.20 22.02
N ILE A 333 -0.99 8.88 20.82
CA ILE A 333 0.02 9.69 20.14
C ILE A 333 -0.51 11.09 19.85
N VAL A 334 -1.72 11.19 19.30
CA VAL A 334 -2.40 12.47 19.02
C VAL A 334 -2.51 13.32 20.29
N ARG A 335 -2.99 12.73 21.39
CA ARG A 335 -3.14 13.42 22.69
C ARG A 335 -1.80 13.82 23.32
N ALA A 336 -0.76 13.00 23.18
CA ALA A 336 0.54 13.31 23.75
C ALA A 336 1.27 14.41 22.96
N VAL A 337 1.30 14.31 21.63
CA VAL A 337 2.00 15.28 20.77
C VAL A 337 1.34 16.66 20.79
N SER A 338 0.02 16.75 21.00
CA SER A 338 -0.67 18.04 21.09
C SER A 338 -0.12 18.96 22.19
N ARG A 339 0.57 18.39 23.19
CA ARG A 339 1.22 19.08 24.32
C ARG A 339 2.70 19.37 24.10
N MET A 340 3.26 19.03 22.93
CA MET A 340 4.68 19.07 22.62
C MET A 340 4.95 19.88 21.33
N PRO A 341 5.00 21.23 21.40
CA PRO A 341 5.04 22.08 20.21
C PRO A 341 6.27 21.87 19.31
N GLU A 342 7.36 21.32 19.84
CA GLU A 342 8.59 20.97 19.12
C GLU A 342 8.45 19.74 18.22
N ILE A 343 7.39 18.94 18.43
CA ILE A 343 7.06 17.75 17.64
C ILE A 343 5.79 18.05 16.85
N LYS A 344 5.89 18.03 15.52
CA LYS A 344 4.73 18.13 14.63
C LYS A 344 4.24 16.74 14.28
N LEU A 345 2.92 16.54 14.27
CA LEU A 345 2.32 15.25 13.91
C LEU A 345 1.77 15.29 12.49
N SER A 346 2.04 14.23 11.73
CA SER A 346 1.41 13.95 10.45
C SER A 346 0.88 12.51 10.42
N LEU A 347 -0.39 12.33 10.07
CA LEU A 347 -1.02 11.02 9.86
C LEU A 347 -1.00 10.71 8.35
N LEU A 348 -0.39 9.58 7.97
CA LEU A 348 -0.23 9.16 6.58
C LEU A 348 -1.22 8.06 6.21
N HIS A 349 -2.07 8.31 5.23
CA HIS A 349 -3.18 7.45 4.87
C HIS A 349 -3.05 6.84 3.46
N LYS A 350 -3.46 5.59 3.29
CA LYS A 350 -3.61 4.95 1.98
C LYS A 350 -5.00 5.17 1.42
N GLN A 351 -5.07 5.82 0.26
CA GLN A 351 -6.33 6.19 -0.37
C GLN A 351 -7.20 4.96 -0.68
N ASN A 352 -8.49 5.08 -0.35
CA ASN A 352 -9.54 4.08 -0.61
C ASN A 352 -10.83 4.79 -1.10
N SER A 353 -11.93 4.06 -1.26
CA SER A 353 -13.20 4.61 -1.75
C SER A 353 -13.76 5.76 -0.91
N LEU A 354 -13.45 5.84 0.39
CA LEU A 354 -13.91 6.93 1.25
C LEU A 354 -13.26 8.27 0.89
N ASN A 355 -12.08 8.28 0.27
CA ASN A 355 -11.40 9.53 -0.13
C ASN A 355 -12.17 10.36 -1.18
N PHE A 356 -13.28 9.86 -1.72
CA PHE A 356 -14.14 10.59 -2.65
C PHE A 356 -15.19 11.49 -1.97
N SER A 357 -15.31 11.46 -0.63
CA SER A 357 -16.26 12.31 0.10
C SER A 357 -15.85 12.53 1.56
N ASP A 358 -16.59 13.39 2.26
CA ASP A 358 -16.38 13.65 3.69
C ASP A 358 -16.63 12.43 4.58
N ALA A 359 -17.23 11.36 4.03
CA ALA A 359 -17.38 10.07 4.71
C ALA A 359 -16.02 9.50 5.18
N LEU A 360 -14.91 9.92 4.55
CA LEU A 360 -13.56 9.64 5.02
C LEU A 360 -13.34 9.94 6.50
N PHE A 361 -13.95 11.02 7.02
CA PHE A 361 -13.75 11.47 8.39
C PHE A 361 -14.84 11.00 9.36
N THR A 362 -15.90 10.35 8.86
CA THR A 362 -17.02 9.86 9.70
C THR A 362 -17.13 8.34 9.74
N ASP A 363 -16.42 7.64 8.84
CA ASP A 363 -16.50 6.20 8.69
C ASP A 363 -15.11 5.55 8.86
N GLY A 364 -15.10 4.22 9.04
CA GLY A 364 -13.89 3.42 8.95
C GLY A 364 -12.86 3.71 10.05
N VAL A 365 -11.59 3.84 9.68
CA VAL A 365 -10.50 4.08 10.65
C VAL A 365 -10.63 5.43 11.39
N PHE A 366 -11.18 6.46 10.75
CA PHE A 366 -11.37 7.78 11.38
C PHE A 366 -12.48 7.77 12.42
N GLU A 367 -13.60 7.09 12.15
CA GLU A 367 -14.67 6.90 13.12
C GLU A 367 -14.15 6.20 14.39
N ARG A 368 -13.33 5.16 14.22
CA ARG A 368 -12.66 4.48 15.33
C ARG A 368 -11.72 5.42 16.08
N LEU A 369 -11.00 6.31 15.38
CA LEU A 369 -10.11 7.28 16.01
C LEU A 369 -10.88 8.30 16.84
N GLN A 370 -12.00 8.81 16.32
CA GLN A 370 -12.87 9.73 17.04
C GLN A 370 -13.43 9.08 18.31
N ARG A 371 -13.88 7.82 18.26
CA ARG A 371 -14.31 7.07 19.45
C ARG A 371 -13.18 6.90 20.46
N ALA A 372 -12.01 6.43 20.01
CA ALA A 372 -10.86 6.24 20.90
C ALA A 372 -10.38 7.56 21.55
N LEU A 373 -10.51 8.70 20.87
CA LEU A 373 -10.25 10.01 21.44
C LEU A 373 -11.35 10.44 22.42
N ALA A 374 -12.63 10.20 22.09
CA ALA A 374 -13.76 10.50 22.96
C ALA A 374 -13.69 9.73 24.29
N ASP A 375 -13.28 8.46 24.25
CA ASP A 375 -13.03 7.65 25.44
C ASP A 375 -11.92 8.24 26.33
N MET A 376 -11.02 9.03 25.75
CA MET A 376 -9.97 9.78 26.46
C MET A 376 -10.38 11.22 26.81
N GLY A 377 -11.65 11.60 26.60
CA GLY A 377 -12.18 12.94 26.85
C GLY A 377 -11.73 13.99 25.82
N GLU A 378 -11.23 13.57 24.67
CA GLU A 378 -10.76 14.45 23.59
C GLU A 378 -11.73 14.43 22.41
N SER A 379 -11.73 15.49 21.60
CA SER A 379 -12.43 15.51 20.31
C SER A 379 -11.54 16.08 19.22
N LEU A 380 -11.62 15.50 18.02
CA LEU A 380 -10.86 15.91 16.86
C LEU A 380 -11.70 16.86 16.01
N GLN A 381 -11.16 18.04 15.72
CA GLN A 381 -11.78 19.05 14.87
C GLN A 381 -11.09 19.08 13.52
N LEU A 382 -11.87 19.09 12.44
CA LEU A 382 -11.40 19.28 11.09
C LEU A 382 -11.33 20.78 10.79
N LEU A 383 -10.13 21.28 10.52
CA LEU A 383 -9.87 22.70 10.29
C LEU A 383 -9.87 23.03 8.79
N GLN A 384 -9.30 22.14 7.98
CA GLN A 384 -9.19 22.33 6.54
C GLN A 384 -9.13 20.98 5.82
N VAL A 385 -9.70 20.94 4.61
CA VAL A 385 -9.62 19.81 3.68
C VAL A 385 -9.13 20.32 2.32
N THR A 386 -8.22 19.58 1.70
CA THR A 386 -7.69 19.88 0.37
C THR A 386 -7.81 18.65 -0.53
N GLN A 387 -8.40 18.85 -1.70
CA GLN A 387 -8.54 17.82 -2.72
C GLN A 387 -7.33 17.79 -3.67
N SER A 388 -7.10 16.66 -4.33
CA SER A 388 -6.10 16.52 -5.37
C SER A 388 -6.42 17.41 -6.58
N SER A 389 -5.40 17.97 -7.22
CA SER A 389 -5.54 18.73 -8.47
C SER A 389 -5.92 17.85 -9.67
N THR A 390 -5.72 16.54 -9.56
CA THR A 390 -6.06 15.55 -10.58
C THR A 390 -7.20 14.64 -10.11
N THR A 391 -8.01 14.17 -11.06
CA THR A 391 -9.07 13.20 -10.79
C THR A 391 -8.51 11.78 -10.70
N LYS A 392 -9.11 10.95 -9.85
CA LYS A 392 -8.84 9.51 -9.74
C LYS A 392 -10.10 8.72 -10.10
N ARG A 393 -9.91 7.47 -10.55
CA ARG A 393 -11.01 6.54 -10.83
C ARG A 393 -11.47 5.89 -9.52
N HIS A 394 -12.78 5.83 -9.27
CA HIS A 394 -13.31 5.17 -8.09
C HIS A 394 -13.11 3.65 -8.20
N PRO A 395 -12.58 2.99 -7.17
CA PRO A 395 -12.07 1.62 -7.29
C PRO A 395 -13.18 0.57 -7.48
N ALA A 396 -14.38 0.84 -6.95
CA ALA A 396 -15.56 0.05 -7.28
C ALA A 396 -16.23 0.49 -8.60
N ARG A 397 -16.24 1.79 -8.93
CA ARG A 397 -17.10 2.43 -9.96
C ARG A 397 -16.24 3.01 -11.07
N SER A 398 -15.95 2.22 -12.09
CA SER A 398 -15.04 2.62 -13.17
C SER A 398 -15.50 3.84 -13.98
N ASP A 399 -16.82 4.12 -13.98
CA ASP A 399 -17.46 5.28 -14.59
C ASP A 399 -17.31 6.57 -13.77
N HIS A 400 -16.95 6.46 -12.50
CA HIS A 400 -16.84 7.59 -11.59
C HIS A 400 -15.39 8.07 -11.49
N HIS A 401 -15.14 9.27 -12.00
CA HIS A 401 -13.88 9.97 -11.90
C HIS A 401 -14.08 11.30 -11.16
N ALA A 402 -13.32 11.52 -10.08
CA ALA A 402 -13.40 12.74 -9.30
C ALA A 402 -12.08 13.03 -8.56
N PRO A 403 -11.81 14.29 -8.17
CA PRO A 403 -10.76 14.60 -7.21
C PRO A 403 -10.96 13.84 -5.90
N VAL A 404 -9.87 13.48 -5.24
CA VAL A 404 -9.90 12.79 -3.95
C VAL A 404 -9.36 13.71 -2.85
N ILE A 405 -9.85 13.54 -1.63
CA ILE A 405 -9.29 14.22 -0.46
C ILE A 405 -7.84 13.77 -0.27
N ARG A 406 -6.91 14.69 -0.51
CA ARG A 406 -5.45 14.46 -0.50
C ARG A 406 -4.84 14.88 0.82
N GLU A 407 -5.28 16.00 1.39
CA GLU A 407 -4.69 16.56 2.60
C GLU A 407 -5.79 17.12 3.51
N ALA A 408 -5.52 17.15 4.81
CA ALA A 408 -6.37 17.76 5.80
C ALA A 408 -5.54 18.30 6.96
N LEU A 409 -6.06 19.37 7.57
CA LEU A 409 -5.55 19.92 8.81
C LEU A 409 -6.58 19.68 9.89
N MET A 410 -6.17 19.07 10.99
CA MET A 410 -7.01 18.77 12.14
C MET A 410 -6.38 19.30 13.42
N ALA A 411 -7.13 19.41 14.50
CA ALA A 411 -6.59 19.66 15.82
C ALA A 411 -7.47 19.02 16.88
N LEU A 412 -6.91 18.79 18.08
CA LEU A 412 -7.76 18.48 19.23
C LEU A 412 -8.47 19.76 19.68
N ALA A 413 -9.75 19.65 20.06
CA ALA A 413 -10.51 20.78 20.58
C ALA A 413 -9.85 21.40 21.83
N SER A 414 -9.14 20.58 22.62
CA SER A 414 -8.37 20.99 23.80
C SER A 414 -7.05 21.69 23.47
N ALA A 415 -6.57 21.57 22.22
CA ALA A 415 -5.28 22.10 21.78
C ALA A 415 -5.32 22.60 20.31
N PRO A 416 -6.16 23.62 20.01
CA PRO A 416 -6.35 24.10 18.64
C PRO A 416 -5.08 24.68 18.00
N GLN A 417 -4.12 25.14 18.81
CA GLN A 417 -2.82 25.66 18.37
C GLN A 417 -1.81 24.58 17.93
N SER A 418 -2.14 23.30 18.12
CA SER A 418 -1.26 22.16 17.82
C SER A 418 -1.85 21.35 16.66
N PRO A 419 -1.74 21.85 15.41
CA PRO A 419 -2.35 21.20 14.27
C PRO A 419 -1.70 19.84 13.98
N ILE A 420 -2.54 18.92 13.55
CA ILE A 420 -2.24 17.58 13.09
C ILE A 420 -2.43 17.60 11.58
N HIS A 421 -1.34 17.38 10.86
CA HIS A 421 -1.43 17.21 9.42
C HIS A 421 -1.94 15.81 9.11
N TRP A 422 -2.72 15.68 8.05
CA TRP A 422 -3.07 14.39 7.47
C TRP A 422 -2.85 14.47 5.96
N MET A 423 -2.27 13.41 5.41
CA MET A 423 -1.96 13.29 3.99
C MET A 423 -2.33 11.91 3.51
N SER A 424 -2.89 11.82 2.31
CA SER A 424 -3.19 10.55 1.66
C SER A 424 -2.37 10.32 0.40
N GLY A 425 -1.98 9.07 0.18
CA GLY A 425 -1.27 8.61 -1.02
C GLY A 425 -1.91 7.37 -1.60
N THR A 426 -1.70 7.15 -2.90
CA THR A 426 -2.17 5.97 -3.61
C THR A 426 -1.46 4.70 -3.12
N THR A 427 -2.02 3.55 -3.49
CA THR A 427 -1.38 2.24 -3.32
C THR A 427 -1.00 1.70 -4.68
N ASP A 428 0.30 1.49 -4.87
CA ASP A 428 0.84 0.81 -6.02
C ASP A 428 0.90 -0.71 -5.78
N ARG A 429 0.76 -1.48 -6.84
CA ARG A 429 0.65 -2.94 -6.81
C ARG A 429 2.02 -3.64 -6.71
N TYR A 430 2.87 -3.22 -5.77
CA TYR A 430 4.12 -3.92 -5.45
C TYR A 430 3.97 -4.90 -4.30
N GLY A 431 4.85 -5.91 -4.24
CA GLY A 431 4.92 -6.85 -3.12
C GLY A 431 3.54 -7.43 -2.78
N ARG A 432 3.07 -7.25 -1.54
CA ARG A 432 1.75 -7.77 -1.11
C ARG A 432 0.58 -7.04 -1.76
N ALA A 433 0.75 -5.75 -2.06
CA ALA A 433 -0.29 -4.94 -2.69
C ALA A 433 -0.66 -5.45 -4.09
N ALA A 434 0.21 -6.23 -4.74
CA ALA A 434 -0.10 -6.90 -6.00
C ALA A 434 -1.34 -7.81 -5.92
N TYR A 435 -1.62 -8.35 -4.73
CA TYR A 435 -2.71 -9.29 -4.45
C TYR A 435 -3.86 -8.67 -3.67
N LEU A 436 -3.82 -7.34 -3.44
CA LEU A 436 -4.95 -6.66 -2.86
C LEU A 436 -6.13 -6.68 -3.82
N GLU A 437 -7.30 -6.88 -3.25
CA GLU A 437 -8.56 -6.75 -3.94
C GLU A 437 -8.70 -5.31 -4.49
N PRO A 438 -8.87 -5.11 -5.82
CA PRO A 438 -8.78 -3.79 -6.44
C PRO A 438 -9.78 -2.73 -5.97
N SER A 439 -10.88 -3.12 -5.31
CA SER A 439 -11.86 -2.18 -4.76
C SER A 439 -11.39 -1.53 -3.46
N LEU A 440 -10.40 -2.12 -2.78
CA LEU A 440 -9.94 -1.68 -1.46
C LEU A 440 -9.02 -0.45 -1.49
N PHE A 441 -8.49 -0.07 -2.65
CA PHE A 441 -7.49 1.00 -2.74
C PHE A 441 -7.64 1.81 -4.03
N ILE A 442 -7.18 3.06 -4.00
CA ILE A 442 -7.02 3.90 -5.17
C ILE A 442 -5.60 3.77 -5.71
N ASN A 443 -5.48 3.58 -7.02
CA ASN A 443 -4.22 3.61 -7.75
C ASN A 443 -4.15 4.85 -8.68
N ASP A 444 -3.06 4.97 -9.45
CA ASP A 444 -2.85 6.10 -10.36
C ASP A 444 -2.88 5.71 -11.84
N GLN A 445 -3.74 4.75 -12.19
CA GLN A 445 -3.83 4.26 -13.57
C GLN A 445 -4.25 5.37 -14.55
N ALA A 446 -5.13 6.29 -14.14
CA ALA A 446 -5.55 7.41 -14.98
C ALA A 446 -4.38 8.34 -15.33
N GLN A 447 -3.47 8.62 -14.39
CA GLN A 447 -2.27 9.40 -14.69
C GLN A 447 -1.29 8.61 -15.57
N LEU A 448 -1.19 7.29 -15.38
CA LEU A 448 -0.41 6.42 -16.25
C LEU A 448 -0.93 6.46 -17.70
N GLU A 449 -2.25 6.35 -17.91
CA GLU A 449 -2.89 6.45 -19.22
C GLU A 449 -2.51 7.76 -19.93
N ARG A 450 -2.59 8.91 -19.23
CA ARG A 450 -2.18 10.22 -19.75
C ARG A 450 -0.68 10.32 -20.04
N TYR A 451 0.15 9.77 -19.15
CA TYR A 451 1.60 9.73 -19.33
C TYR A 451 1.97 8.98 -20.62
N LEU A 452 1.33 7.83 -20.86
CA LEU A 452 1.53 7.04 -22.09
C LEU A 452 1.05 7.76 -23.36
N GLN A 453 0.15 8.75 -23.21
CA GLN A 453 -0.30 9.64 -24.29
C GLN A 453 0.63 10.86 -24.50
N GLY A 454 1.71 10.98 -23.71
CA GLY A 454 2.72 12.03 -23.85
C GLY A 454 2.57 13.20 -22.87
N GLU A 455 1.63 13.15 -21.92
CA GLU A 455 1.56 14.16 -20.87
C GLU A 455 2.70 13.98 -19.85
N ALA A 456 3.26 15.11 -19.38
CA ALA A 456 4.21 15.07 -18.29
C ALA A 456 3.54 14.59 -16.98
N PRO A 457 4.20 13.76 -16.18
CA PRO A 457 3.69 13.38 -14.87
C PRO A 457 3.65 14.60 -13.95
N THR A 458 2.68 14.65 -13.03
CA THR A 458 2.52 15.81 -12.13
C THR A 458 3.58 15.86 -11.04
N GLU A 459 4.17 14.72 -10.70
CA GLU A 459 5.25 14.57 -9.73
C GLU A 459 6.32 13.66 -10.37
N GLY A 460 7.59 14.00 -10.20
CA GLY A 460 8.73 13.18 -10.64
C GLY A 460 9.12 12.16 -9.59
N PHE A 461 10.04 11.23 -9.93
CA PHE A 461 10.61 10.35 -8.92
C PHE A 461 11.48 11.13 -7.92
N ASP A 462 11.28 10.85 -6.64
CA ASP A 462 12.17 11.31 -5.58
C ASP A 462 13.51 10.57 -5.68
N ILE A 463 14.55 11.30 -6.06
CA ILE A 463 15.92 10.78 -6.22
C ILE A 463 16.86 11.23 -5.10
N ASP A 464 16.34 11.89 -4.06
CA ASP A 464 17.16 12.25 -2.91
C ASP A 464 17.77 10.97 -2.29
N PRO A 465 19.04 10.98 -1.85
CA PRO A 465 19.69 9.78 -1.35
C PRO A 465 18.98 9.20 -0.15
N MET A 466 18.79 7.89 -0.19
CA MET A 466 18.18 7.12 0.88
C MET A 466 19.19 6.04 1.29
N LEU A 467 19.80 6.21 2.45
CA LEU A 467 20.94 5.42 2.91
C LEU A 467 20.47 4.32 3.85
N TRP A 468 20.78 3.08 3.49
CA TRP A 468 20.36 1.89 4.23
C TRP A 468 21.46 1.51 5.21
N LEU A 469 21.16 1.58 6.51
CA LEU A 469 22.11 1.25 7.56
C LEU A 469 22.07 -0.25 7.88
N ASP A 470 21.15 -0.98 7.25
CA ASP A 470 21.05 -2.42 7.31
C ASP A 470 21.59 -3.15 6.06
N GLY A 471 22.57 -2.54 5.39
CA GLY A 471 23.34 -3.09 4.27
C GLY A 471 22.96 -2.52 2.90
N HIS A 472 23.24 -3.28 1.83
CA HIS A 472 22.95 -2.88 0.45
C HIS A 472 21.48 -2.51 0.22
N VAL A 473 21.28 -1.41 -0.50
CA VAL A 473 19.99 -1.06 -1.11
C VAL A 473 19.60 -2.19 -2.08
N SER A 474 18.34 -2.60 -2.08
CA SER A 474 17.71 -3.22 -3.25
C SER A 474 16.78 -2.18 -3.87
N LEU A 475 16.37 -2.38 -5.11
CA LEU A 475 15.42 -1.48 -5.76
C LEU A 475 14.13 -1.36 -4.90
N PHE A 476 14.02 -0.28 -4.13
CA PHE A 476 12.87 0.02 -3.29
C PHE A 476 11.95 0.99 -4.03
N SER A 477 10.65 0.67 -3.99
CA SER A 477 9.53 1.30 -4.70
C SER A 477 9.92 2.65 -5.26
N ALA A 478 10.22 2.65 -6.57
CA ALA A 478 10.15 3.85 -7.36
C ALA A 478 11.10 5.00 -6.91
N SER A 479 12.17 4.75 -6.14
CA SER A 479 13.07 5.86 -5.71
C SER A 479 14.49 5.44 -5.34
N HIS A 480 14.80 4.14 -5.31
CA HIS A 480 16.08 3.67 -4.78
C HIS A 480 16.79 2.81 -5.81
N ILE A 481 17.83 3.35 -6.44
CA ILE A 481 18.83 2.54 -7.13
C ILE A 481 20.00 2.34 -6.17
N THR A 482 20.50 1.12 -6.07
CA THR A 482 21.70 0.79 -5.31
C THR A 482 22.90 1.49 -5.92
N MET A 483 23.51 2.42 -5.19
CA MET A 483 24.71 3.15 -5.63
C MET A 483 25.99 2.71 -4.90
N GLY A 484 25.89 1.66 -4.08
CA GLY A 484 26.97 1.10 -3.26
C GLY A 484 26.49 0.75 -1.86
N ASP A 485 27.43 0.32 -1.01
CA ASP A 485 27.21 0.05 0.41
C ASP A 485 28.10 0.95 1.25
N PHE A 486 27.46 1.79 2.06
CA PHE A 486 28.13 2.76 2.90
C PHE A 486 29.09 2.11 3.92
N PHE A 487 28.89 0.85 4.28
CA PHE A 487 29.80 0.12 5.18
C PHE A 487 31.01 -0.47 4.46
N GLN A 488 30.97 -0.60 3.13
CA GLN A 488 32.04 -1.15 2.32
C GLN A 488 32.80 -0.07 1.54
N GLU A 489 32.14 1.06 1.24
CA GLU A 489 32.66 2.11 0.39
C GLU A 489 32.41 3.50 1.00
N PRO A 490 33.31 4.48 0.82
CA PRO A 490 33.10 5.85 1.31
C PRO A 490 31.85 6.50 0.69
N LEU A 491 31.07 7.25 1.48
CA LEU A 491 29.87 7.94 0.99
C LEU A 491 30.18 8.87 -0.20
N ALA A 492 31.35 9.51 -0.21
CA ALA A 492 31.78 10.37 -1.32
C ALA A 492 31.84 9.63 -2.67
N HIS A 493 32.19 8.34 -2.66
CA HIS A 493 32.17 7.48 -3.84
C HIS A 493 30.73 7.19 -4.27
N ILE A 494 29.88 6.77 -3.34
CA ILE A 494 28.44 6.53 -3.58
C ILE A 494 27.76 7.77 -4.19
N LEU A 495 28.02 8.96 -3.63
CA LEU A 495 27.50 10.23 -4.14
C LEU A 495 28.08 10.61 -5.52
N THR A 496 29.30 10.18 -5.83
CA THR A 496 29.88 10.38 -7.15
C THR A 496 29.17 9.51 -8.19
N ARG A 497 28.83 8.26 -7.87
CA ARG A 497 27.99 7.42 -8.74
C ARG A 497 26.61 8.01 -8.95
N TRP A 498 25.96 8.47 -7.87
CA TRP A 498 24.68 9.18 -7.95
C TRP A 498 24.73 10.36 -8.95
N ARG A 499 25.83 11.14 -8.95
CA ARG A 499 26.01 12.27 -9.88
C ARG A 499 26.26 11.88 -11.34
N ARG A 500 26.72 10.65 -11.58
CA ARG A 500 27.14 10.15 -12.89
C ARG A 500 26.08 9.27 -13.55
N ASP A 501 25.15 8.70 -12.76
CA ASP A 501 24.25 7.67 -13.24
C ASP A 501 23.21 8.19 -14.25
N PRO A 502 23.27 7.77 -15.52
CA PRO A 502 22.28 8.15 -16.52
C PRO A 502 20.90 7.55 -16.26
N LEU A 503 20.82 6.36 -15.68
CA LEU A 503 19.54 5.69 -15.42
C LEU A 503 18.78 6.41 -14.32
N LEU A 504 19.45 6.76 -13.22
CA LEU A 504 18.86 7.59 -12.17
C LEU A 504 18.34 8.92 -12.72
N ALA A 505 19.13 9.61 -13.56
CA ALA A 505 18.72 10.87 -14.16
C ALA A 505 17.49 10.73 -15.09
N ALA A 506 17.39 9.62 -15.82
CA ALA A 506 16.23 9.30 -16.66
C ALA A 506 14.99 8.97 -15.82
N LEU A 507 15.15 8.21 -14.72
CA LEU A 507 14.09 7.91 -13.78
C LEU A 507 13.53 9.17 -13.13
N ALA A 508 14.38 10.09 -12.65
CA ALA A 508 13.96 11.34 -12.02
C ALA A 508 12.90 12.12 -12.80
N ARG A 509 12.85 11.93 -14.13
CA ARG A 509 11.96 12.62 -15.07
C ARG A 509 10.94 11.71 -15.72
N PHE A 510 10.87 10.44 -15.33
CA PHE A 510 10.08 9.41 -16.02
C PHE A 510 10.32 9.43 -17.53
N ASP A 511 11.59 9.34 -17.95
CA ASP A 511 11.97 9.45 -19.35
C ASP A 511 11.30 8.32 -20.19
N PRO A 512 10.43 8.64 -21.17
CA PRO A 512 9.74 7.64 -21.98
C PRO A 512 10.67 6.73 -22.77
N ARG A 513 11.92 7.15 -23.01
CA ARG A 513 12.94 6.30 -23.65
C ARG A 513 13.19 5.02 -22.86
N LEU A 514 13.03 5.02 -21.53
CA LEU A 514 13.20 3.81 -20.73
C LEU A 514 12.23 2.69 -21.13
N LEU A 515 11.00 3.03 -21.55
CA LEU A 515 10.03 2.05 -22.04
C LEU A 515 10.44 1.45 -23.39
N GLN A 516 11.02 2.26 -24.28
CA GLN A 516 11.53 1.80 -25.57
C GLN A 516 12.75 0.89 -25.39
N LEU A 517 13.67 1.27 -24.50
CA LEU A 517 14.82 0.44 -24.13
C LEU A 517 14.35 -0.89 -23.55
N TYR A 518 13.37 -0.87 -22.63
CA TYR A 518 12.84 -2.09 -22.04
C TYR A 518 12.25 -3.04 -23.10
N ARG A 519 11.42 -2.54 -24.02
CA ARG A 519 10.84 -3.34 -25.12
C ARG A 519 11.88 -3.92 -26.08
N THR A 520 13.05 -3.29 -26.19
CA THR A 520 14.16 -3.81 -26.98
C THR A 520 14.85 -4.98 -26.26
N LEU A 521 14.87 -4.93 -24.91
CA LEU A 521 15.54 -5.92 -24.07
C LEU A 521 14.62 -7.11 -23.71
N ASN A 522 13.31 -6.89 -23.60
CA ASN A 522 12.32 -7.91 -23.21
C ASN A 522 11.05 -7.83 -24.06
N LYS A 523 10.38 -8.99 -24.21
CA LYS A 523 9.17 -9.14 -25.03
C LYS A 523 7.86 -8.84 -24.28
N ASP A 524 7.89 -8.78 -22.95
CA ASP A 524 6.73 -8.61 -22.06
C ASP A 524 6.40 -7.14 -21.74
N GLY A 525 7.01 -6.18 -22.45
CA GLY A 525 6.85 -4.76 -22.17
C GLY A 525 5.40 -4.28 -22.23
N ASP A 526 4.59 -4.82 -23.15
CA ASP A 526 3.18 -4.45 -23.28
C ASP A 526 2.31 -5.03 -22.15
N ASP A 527 2.61 -6.26 -21.70
CA ASP A 527 1.95 -6.89 -20.55
C ASP A 527 2.26 -6.13 -19.24
N LEU A 528 3.48 -5.63 -19.09
CA LEU A 528 3.86 -4.78 -17.96
C LEU A 528 3.12 -3.45 -17.95
N ILE A 529 2.97 -2.82 -19.12
CA ILE A 529 2.21 -1.57 -19.24
C ILE A 529 0.74 -1.80 -18.89
N ALA A 530 0.14 -2.89 -19.39
CA ALA A 530 -1.25 -3.23 -19.13
C ALA A 530 -1.53 -3.55 -17.65
N SER A 531 -0.56 -4.11 -16.93
CA SER A 531 -0.69 -4.51 -15.53
C SER A 531 -0.23 -3.45 -14.51
N ALA A 532 0.44 -2.39 -14.96
CA ALA A 532 0.93 -1.33 -14.10
C ALA A 532 -0.22 -0.50 -13.49
N SER A 533 -0.03 -0.10 -12.23
CA SER A 533 -1.05 0.63 -11.44
C SER A 533 -0.79 2.13 -11.35
N SER A 534 0.37 2.59 -11.83
CA SER A 534 0.81 3.99 -11.86
C SER A 534 2.07 4.11 -12.71
N VAL A 535 2.49 5.35 -13.00
CA VAL A 535 3.80 5.65 -13.62
C VAL A 535 4.93 5.14 -12.72
N HIS A 536 4.83 5.34 -11.41
CA HIS A 536 5.80 4.85 -10.45
C HIS A 536 5.93 3.32 -10.53
N HIS A 537 4.79 2.62 -10.60
CA HIS A 537 4.76 1.16 -10.67
C HIS A 537 5.38 0.64 -11.96
N LEU A 538 5.03 1.23 -13.09
CA LEU A 538 5.60 0.85 -14.38
C LEU A 538 7.13 0.96 -14.35
N PHE A 539 7.66 2.09 -13.93
CA PHE A 539 9.11 2.33 -13.98
C PHE A 539 9.90 1.52 -12.95
N HIS A 540 9.30 1.19 -11.82
CA HIS A 540 9.88 0.22 -10.90
C HIS A 540 9.96 -1.17 -11.54
N ARG A 541 8.90 -1.64 -12.22
CA ARG A 541 8.87 -2.98 -12.83
C ARG A 541 9.88 -3.12 -13.96
N ILE A 542 10.03 -2.11 -14.82
CA ILE A 542 11.00 -2.16 -15.92
C ILE A 542 12.46 -2.09 -15.45
N THR A 543 12.71 -1.74 -14.18
CA THR A 543 14.06 -1.63 -13.60
C THR A 543 14.33 -2.66 -12.49
N GLU A 544 13.44 -3.63 -12.33
CA GLU A 544 13.45 -4.56 -11.20
C GLU A 544 14.69 -5.49 -11.18
N THR A 545 15.18 -5.92 -12.33
CA THR A 545 16.33 -6.84 -12.45
C THR A 545 17.66 -6.11 -12.66
N ALA A 546 18.75 -6.64 -12.09
CA ALA A 546 20.09 -6.06 -12.23
C ALA A 546 20.56 -6.02 -13.69
N HIS A 547 20.30 -7.09 -14.43
CA HIS A 547 20.57 -7.18 -15.86
C HIS A 547 19.98 -6.02 -16.66
N ILE A 548 18.70 -5.74 -16.47
CA ILE A 548 18.02 -4.67 -17.21
C ILE A 548 18.55 -3.30 -16.81
N ARG A 549 18.85 -3.07 -15.53
CA ARG A 549 19.51 -1.84 -15.10
C ARG A 549 20.86 -1.64 -15.76
N LEU A 550 21.67 -2.69 -15.87
CA LEU A 550 22.98 -2.65 -16.53
C LEU A 550 22.83 -2.28 -18.02
N GLU A 551 21.98 -2.99 -18.75
CA GLU A 551 21.77 -2.74 -20.18
C GLU A 551 21.19 -1.35 -20.46
N MET A 552 20.19 -0.91 -19.68
CA MET A 552 19.67 0.45 -19.78
C MET A 552 20.75 1.49 -19.50
N THR A 553 21.58 1.32 -18.46
CA THR A 553 22.69 2.22 -18.17
C THR A 553 23.71 2.25 -19.32
N ARG A 554 24.03 1.11 -19.96
CA ARG A 554 24.90 1.04 -21.16
C ARG A 554 24.33 1.83 -22.32
N LEU A 555 23.04 1.68 -22.59
CA LEU A 555 22.37 2.32 -23.73
C LEU A 555 22.21 3.83 -23.52
N LEU A 556 21.98 4.30 -22.29
CA LEU A 556 21.88 5.72 -21.96
C LEU A 556 23.23 6.43 -21.79
N ALA A 557 24.31 5.67 -21.65
CA ALA A 557 25.68 6.19 -21.55
C ALA A 557 26.30 6.48 -22.93
N LYS A 558 25.75 5.87 -23.99
CA LYS A 558 26.04 6.24 -25.38
C LYS A 558 25.30 7.53 -25.73
#